data_AF-R0M3W5-F1
#
_entry.id   AF-R0M3W5-F1
#
_cell.length_a   1.000
_cell.length_b   1.000
_cell.length_c   1.000
_cell.angle_alpha   90.00
_cell.angle_beta   90.00
_cell.angle_gamma   90.00
#
_symmetry.space_group_name_H-M   'P 1'
#
loop_
_entity.id
_entity.type
_entity.pdbx_description
1 polymer ?
#
loop_
_entity_poly.entity_id
_entity_poly.type
_entity_poly.pdbx_seq_one_letter_code
_entity_poly.pdbx_strand_id
1 'polypeptide(L)'
;MEELIFKLNNAIQKPTLEAFLNIFEHDGYVRLNMVYISPISLKHLRQKLESFDLIEMFFTTNGLAFIFKTFRLNFFGNMNVVVKNKIYCIEINFDPTIDENCGIPIMSEIEHYLKGCDALFFMTYFVDIDKEILHNSLSESVDFLYKRSVIRK
;
A
#
# COMPACT_ATOMS: atom_id res chain seq x y z
N MET A 1 1.68 -15.02 -9.80
CA MET A 1 1.15 -14.09 -8.77
C MET A 1 1.37 -14.63 -7.36
N GLU A 2 0.95 -15.87 -7.06
CA GLU A 2 1.07 -16.47 -5.71
C GLU A 2 2.52 -16.56 -5.19
N GLU A 3 3.48 -16.98 -6.01
CA GLU A 3 4.90 -17.02 -5.62
C GLU A 3 5.44 -15.64 -5.24
N LEU A 4 5.00 -14.59 -5.93
CA LEU A 4 5.40 -13.22 -5.67
C LEU A 4 4.82 -12.71 -4.34
N ILE A 5 3.54 -13.00 -4.09
CA ILE A 5 2.88 -12.71 -2.81
C ILE A 5 3.58 -13.46 -1.67
N PHE A 6 3.95 -14.72 -1.88
CA PHE A 6 4.70 -15.49 -0.89
C PHE A 6 6.05 -14.85 -0.56
N LYS A 7 6.82 -14.42 -1.57
CA LYS A 7 8.09 -13.68 -1.37
C LYS A 7 7.88 -12.37 -0.61
N LEU A 8 6.87 -11.59 -0.99
CA LEU A 8 6.51 -10.34 -0.31
C LEU A 8 6.16 -10.56 1.16
N ASN A 9 5.31 -11.55 1.44
CA ASN A 9 4.88 -11.86 2.80
C ASN A 9 6.06 -12.33 3.65
N ASN A 10 6.96 -13.14 3.10
CA ASN A 10 8.20 -13.50 3.80
C ASN A 10 9.06 -12.28 4.15
N ALA A 11 9.18 -11.31 3.23
CA ALA A 11 9.92 -10.08 3.48
C ALA A 11 9.24 -9.17 4.50
N ILE A 12 7.90 -9.08 4.51
CA ILE A 12 7.17 -8.33 5.53
C ILE A 12 7.31 -8.94 6.92
N GLN A 13 7.29 -10.28 7.02
CA GLN A 13 7.43 -10.97 8.31
C GLN A 13 8.86 -10.89 8.86
N LYS A 14 9.87 -10.79 7.99
CA LYS A 14 11.28 -10.59 8.37
C LYS A 14 11.89 -9.41 7.61
N PRO A 15 11.53 -8.17 7.99
CA PRO A 15 11.82 -7.00 7.18
C PRO A 15 13.28 -6.54 7.35
N THR A 16 14.15 -7.05 6.50
CA THR A 16 15.52 -6.57 6.31
C THR A 16 15.61 -5.72 5.05
N LEU A 17 16.55 -4.76 5.04
CA LEU A 17 16.83 -3.94 3.85
C LEU A 17 17.15 -4.84 2.64
N GLU A 18 17.98 -5.85 2.86
CA GLU A 18 18.39 -6.82 1.84
C GLU A 18 17.20 -7.61 1.27
N ALA A 19 16.24 -8.03 2.11
CA ALA A 19 15.04 -8.73 1.63
C ALA A 19 14.22 -7.84 0.68
N PHE A 20 14.04 -6.56 1.01
CA PHE A 20 13.34 -5.62 0.14
C PHE A 20 14.13 -5.30 -1.14
N LEU A 21 15.45 -5.06 -1.03
CA LEU A 21 16.32 -4.81 -2.19
C LEU A 21 16.40 -6.00 -3.14
N ASN A 22 16.19 -7.23 -2.66
CA ASN A 22 16.15 -8.43 -3.49
C ASN A 22 14.83 -8.61 -4.24
N ILE A 23 13.74 -8.02 -3.74
CA ILE A 23 12.39 -8.18 -4.29
C ILE A 23 11.98 -6.98 -5.16
N PHE A 24 12.39 -5.77 -4.79
CA PHE A 24 12.02 -4.53 -5.48
C PHE A 24 13.18 -3.96 -6.31
N GLU A 25 12.84 -3.26 -7.38
CA GLU A 25 13.77 -2.37 -8.07
C GLU A 25 14.21 -1.23 -7.12
N HIS A 26 15.38 -0.64 -7.38
CA HIS A 26 15.92 0.44 -6.53
C HIS A 26 15.01 1.67 -6.50
N ASP A 27 14.36 1.96 -7.62
CA ASP A 27 13.36 3.03 -7.79
C ASP A 27 11.91 2.54 -7.65
N GLY A 28 11.73 1.32 -7.14
CA GLY A 28 10.41 0.73 -6.98
C GLY A 28 9.63 1.34 -5.82
N TYR A 29 8.31 1.27 -5.89
CA TYR A 29 7.40 1.86 -4.90
C TYR A 29 6.18 0.99 -4.60
N VAL A 30 5.50 1.33 -3.51
CA VAL A 30 4.18 0.82 -3.17
C VAL A 30 3.22 2.00 -3.12
N ARG A 31 2.10 1.90 -3.84
CA ARG A 31 1.04 2.91 -3.85
C ARG A 31 -0.19 2.35 -3.16
N LEU A 32 -0.66 3.06 -2.13
CA LEU A 32 -1.87 2.75 -1.38
C LEU A 32 -2.88 3.88 -1.65
N ASN A 33 -3.83 3.64 -2.54
CA ASN A 33 -4.67 4.67 -3.17
C ASN A 33 -3.83 5.77 -3.83
N MET A 34 -3.77 6.97 -3.26
CA MET A 34 -2.99 8.10 -3.79
C MET A 34 -1.68 8.33 -3.03
N VAL A 35 -1.33 7.44 -2.11
CA VAL A 35 -0.15 7.59 -1.24
C VAL A 35 0.97 6.70 -1.74
N TYR A 36 2.12 7.30 -2.03
CA TYR A 36 3.33 6.63 -2.49
C TYR A 36 4.28 6.41 -1.32
N ILE A 37 4.76 5.19 -1.17
CA ILE A 37 5.73 4.85 -0.14
C ILE A 37 6.86 4.01 -0.72
N SER A 38 8.05 4.18 -0.16
CA SER A 38 9.15 3.24 -0.38
C SER A 38 8.73 1.85 0.12
N PRO A 39 9.11 0.75 -0.55
CA PRO A 39 8.83 -0.60 -0.07
C PRO A 39 9.36 -0.85 1.35
N ILE A 40 10.48 -0.21 1.71
CA ILE A 40 11.07 -0.29 3.06
C ILE A 40 10.15 0.35 4.11
N SER A 41 9.34 1.34 3.74
CA SER A 41 8.40 1.98 4.67
C SER A 41 7.32 1.02 5.18
N LEU A 42 7.07 -0.11 4.50
CA LEU A 42 6.18 -1.17 5.00
C LEU A 42 6.69 -1.81 6.29
N LYS A 43 8.01 -1.91 6.46
CA LYS A 43 8.64 -2.36 7.71
C LYS A 43 8.25 -1.46 8.86
N HIS A 44 8.43 -0.16 8.65
CA HIS A 44 8.21 0.86 9.67
C HIS A 44 6.71 1.01 9.97
N LEU A 45 5.85 0.87 8.96
CA LEU A 45 4.40 0.79 9.15
C LEU A 45 4.03 -0.39 10.04
N ARG A 46 4.55 -1.59 9.74
CA ARG A 46 4.32 -2.78 10.57
C ARG A 46 4.75 -2.55 12.01
N GLN A 47 5.97 -2.05 12.24
CA GLN A 47 6.50 -1.75 13.57
C GLN A 47 5.64 -0.73 14.32
N LYS A 48 5.14 0.31 13.63
CA LYS A 48 4.20 1.27 14.22
C LYS A 48 2.90 0.56 14.62
N LEU A 49 2.38 -0.34 13.79
CA LEU A 49 1.13 -1.05 14.06
C LEU A 49 1.25 -2.14 15.13
N GLU A 50 2.43 -2.71 15.34
CA GLU A 50 2.71 -3.63 16.46
C GLU A 50 2.47 -2.97 17.82
N SER A 51 2.66 -1.64 17.95
CA SER A 51 2.29 -0.89 19.17
C SER A 51 0.77 -0.74 19.36
N PHE A 52 -0.02 -1.03 18.33
CA PHE A 52 -1.49 -1.07 18.34
C PHE A 52 -2.02 -2.52 18.33
N ASP A 53 -1.25 -3.48 18.84
CA ASP A 53 -1.64 -4.90 18.92
C ASP A 53 -1.80 -5.61 17.57
N LEU A 54 -1.07 -5.19 16.54
CA LEU A 54 -0.96 -5.94 15.29
C LEU A 54 -0.31 -7.31 15.55
N ILE A 55 -0.97 -8.36 15.10
CA ILE A 55 -0.46 -9.74 15.09
C ILE A 55 0.19 -10.02 13.73
N GLU A 56 -0.49 -9.64 12.64
CA GLU A 56 -0.06 -10.00 11.30
C GLU A 56 -0.39 -8.91 10.28
N MET A 57 0.53 -8.67 9.35
CA MET A 57 0.35 -7.87 8.16
C MET A 57 0.84 -8.68 6.96
N PHE A 58 0.01 -8.80 5.93
CA PHE A 58 0.32 -9.60 4.75
C PHE A 58 -0.46 -9.15 3.50
N PHE A 59 0.18 -9.28 2.35
CA PHE A 59 -0.45 -9.14 1.06
C PHE A 59 -1.32 -10.37 0.74
N THR A 60 -2.43 -10.09 0.09
CA THR A 60 -3.31 -11.06 -0.57
C THR A 60 -3.32 -10.77 -2.07
N THR A 61 -4.06 -11.55 -2.85
CA THR A 61 -4.30 -11.22 -4.26
C THR A 61 -5.15 -9.96 -4.45
N ASN A 62 -5.85 -9.52 -3.41
CA ASN A 62 -6.84 -8.44 -3.46
C ASN A 62 -6.35 -7.16 -2.78
N GLY A 63 -5.12 -7.14 -2.26
CA GLY A 63 -4.55 -5.99 -1.55
C GLY A 63 -3.85 -6.38 -0.26
N LEU A 64 -4.01 -5.58 0.78
CA LEU A 64 -3.23 -5.69 2.02
C LEU A 64 -4.15 -5.93 3.22
N ALA A 65 -3.84 -6.95 4.03
CA ALA A 65 -4.60 -7.31 5.22
C ALA A 65 -3.79 -7.08 6.50
N PHE A 66 -4.51 -6.73 7.56
CA PHE A 66 -3.99 -6.55 8.91
C PHE A 66 -4.86 -7.31 9.90
N ILE A 67 -4.24 -8.16 10.72
CA ILE A 67 -4.88 -8.87 11.80
C ILE A 67 -4.37 -8.26 13.11
N PHE A 68 -5.28 -7.64 13.85
CA PHE A 68 -5.04 -7.17 15.22
C PHE A 68 -5.62 -8.17 16.22
N LYS A 69 -5.27 -8.03 17.50
CA LYS A 69 -5.82 -8.91 18.56
C LYS A 69 -7.35 -8.95 18.60
N THR A 70 -8.01 -7.84 18.32
CA THR A 70 -9.46 -7.67 18.53
C THR A 70 -10.27 -7.45 17.26
N PHE A 71 -9.63 -7.13 16.13
CA PHE A 71 -10.32 -6.87 14.87
C PHE A 71 -9.41 -7.12 13.66
N ARG A 72 -10.00 -7.06 12.47
CA ARG A 72 -9.28 -7.14 11.20
C ARG A 72 -9.49 -5.87 10.40
N LEU A 73 -8.47 -5.46 9.68
CA LEU A 73 -8.53 -4.36 8.74
C LEU A 73 -8.05 -4.83 7.39
N ASN A 74 -8.82 -4.51 6.35
CA ASN A 74 -8.50 -4.91 4.99
C ASN A 74 -8.49 -3.69 4.07
N PHE A 75 -7.37 -3.52 3.39
CA PHE A 75 -7.21 -2.62 2.25
C PHE A 75 -7.39 -3.45 0.99
N PHE A 76 -8.62 -3.94 0.79
CA PHE A 76 -8.97 -4.77 -0.35
C PHE A 76 -9.59 -3.95 -1.46
N GLY A 77 -9.20 -4.27 -2.69
CA GLY A 77 -9.66 -3.62 -3.89
C GLY A 77 -8.87 -4.11 -5.10
N ASN A 78 -8.55 -3.19 -6.00
CA ASN A 78 -7.76 -3.53 -7.18
C ASN A 78 -6.27 -3.44 -6.86
N MET A 79 -5.57 -4.57 -7.01
CA MET A 79 -4.13 -4.67 -6.87
C MET A 79 -3.49 -4.84 -8.25
N ASN A 80 -2.69 -3.86 -8.66
CA ASN A 80 -1.85 -3.92 -9.85
C ASN A 80 -0.39 -4.13 -9.42
N VAL A 81 0.33 -5.00 -10.13
CA VAL A 81 1.75 -5.26 -9.88
C VAL A 81 2.51 -5.22 -11.20
N VAL A 82 3.47 -4.31 -11.29
CA VAL A 82 4.34 -4.20 -12.46
C VAL A 82 5.71 -4.77 -12.11
N VAL A 83 6.17 -5.73 -12.91
CA VAL A 83 7.46 -6.40 -12.74
C VAL A 83 8.33 -6.11 -13.95
N LYS A 84 9.57 -5.68 -13.71
CA LYS A 84 10.64 -5.58 -14.71
C LYS A 84 11.59 -6.77 -14.51
N ASN A 85 12.75 -6.53 -13.89
CA ASN A 85 13.62 -7.61 -13.38
C ASN A 85 13.21 -7.99 -11.96
N LYS A 86 12.83 -6.99 -11.16
CA LYS A 86 12.23 -7.07 -9.83
C LYS A 86 10.89 -6.35 -9.84
N ILE A 87 10.21 -6.32 -8.70
CA ILE A 87 8.96 -5.56 -8.55
C ILE A 87 9.28 -4.09 -8.72
N TYR A 88 8.70 -3.47 -9.75
CA TYR A 88 8.78 -2.04 -9.94
C TYR A 88 7.72 -1.33 -9.11
N CYS A 89 6.44 -1.73 -9.22
CA CYS A 89 5.41 -1.17 -8.36
C CYS A 89 4.40 -2.21 -7.90
N ILE A 90 3.83 -1.94 -6.71
CA ILE A 90 2.60 -2.55 -6.24
C ILE A 90 1.63 -1.40 -5.97
N GLU A 91 0.50 -1.40 -6.66
CA GLU A 91 -0.52 -0.38 -6.51
C GLU A 91 -1.81 -1.02 -6.01
N ILE A 92 -2.29 -0.59 -4.85
CA ILE A 92 -3.52 -1.09 -4.26
C ILE A 92 -4.48 0.08 -4.17
N ASN A 93 -5.52 0.05 -4.99
CA ASN A 93 -6.65 0.96 -4.91
C ASN A 93 -7.77 0.27 -4.15
N PHE A 94 -8.07 0.73 -2.94
CA PHE A 94 -8.98 0.07 -2.00
C PHE A 94 -9.98 1.04 -1.38
N ASP A 95 -11.17 0.49 -1.09
CA ASP A 95 -12.13 1.11 -0.19
C ASP A 95 -11.98 0.43 1.18
N PRO A 96 -11.50 1.14 2.23
CA PRO A 96 -11.21 0.50 3.50
C PRO A 96 -12.49 -0.04 4.15
N THR A 97 -12.54 -1.36 4.35
CA THR A 97 -13.62 -2.01 5.12
C THR A 97 -13.13 -2.27 6.54
N ILE A 98 -13.84 -1.73 7.53
CA ILE A 98 -13.57 -1.95 8.96
C ILE A 98 -14.72 -2.77 9.53
N ASP A 99 -14.43 -3.88 10.21
CA ASP A 99 -15.43 -4.58 11.02
C ASP A 99 -15.83 -3.69 12.23
N GLU A 100 -17.13 -3.62 12.50
CA GLU A 100 -17.83 -2.61 13.33
C GLU A 100 -17.01 -1.98 14.50
N ASN A 101 -16.82 -0.66 14.44
CA ASN A 101 -16.41 0.30 15.49
C ASN A 101 -15.07 0.15 16.24
N CYS A 102 -14.26 -0.89 16.01
CA CYS A 102 -12.99 -1.06 16.73
C CYS A 102 -11.76 -0.47 16.03
N GLY A 103 -11.82 -0.21 14.71
CA GLY A 103 -10.64 0.15 13.90
C GLY A 103 -10.46 1.64 13.55
N ILE A 104 -11.41 2.52 13.88
CA ILE A 104 -11.38 3.93 13.43
C ILE A 104 -10.13 4.71 13.94
N PRO A 105 -9.73 4.62 15.23
CA PRO A 105 -8.53 5.31 15.70
C PRO A 105 -7.26 4.82 14.99
N ILE A 106 -7.17 3.52 14.72
CA ILE A 106 -6.01 2.91 14.04
C ILE A 106 -5.98 3.31 12.57
N MET A 107 -7.14 3.45 11.91
CA MET A 107 -7.21 3.98 10.55
C MET A 107 -6.61 5.39 10.46
N SER A 108 -6.96 6.28 11.39
CA SER A 108 -6.40 7.64 11.45
C SER A 108 -4.88 7.62 11.62
N GLU A 109 -4.36 6.69 12.43
CA GLU A 109 -2.92 6.54 12.65
C GLU A 109 -2.16 5.98 11.43
N ILE A 110 -2.79 5.08 10.69
CA ILE A 110 -2.27 4.58 9.41
C ILE A 110 -2.27 5.73 8.41
N GLU A 111 -3.36 6.47 8.26
CA GLU A 111 -3.47 7.58 7.33
C GLU A 111 -2.42 8.67 7.63
N HIS A 112 -2.23 9.03 8.90
CA HIS A 112 -1.22 10.01 9.30
C HIS A 112 0.19 9.54 8.95
N TYR A 113 0.51 8.27 9.22
CA TYR A 113 1.82 7.70 8.87
C TYR A 113 2.05 7.70 7.35
N LEU A 114 1.05 7.25 6.58
CA LEU A 114 1.11 7.18 5.13
C LEU A 114 1.34 8.57 4.51
N LYS A 115 0.64 9.60 4.98
CA LYS A 115 0.88 11.00 4.56
C LYS A 115 2.32 11.45 4.79
N GLY A 116 2.94 11.05 5.91
CA GLY A 116 4.34 11.34 6.19
C GLY A 116 5.29 10.63 5.20
N CYS A 117 5.01 9.38 4.86
CA CYS A 117 5.78 8.66 3.85
C CYS A 117 5.64 9.26 2.45
N ASP A 118 4.43 9.66 2.06
CA ASP A 118 4.14 10.29 0.78
C ASP A 118 4.95 11.56 0.57
N ALA A 119 4.92 12.46 1.56
CA ALA A 119 5.71 13.68 1.55
C ALA A 119 7.22 13.38 1.41
N LEU A 120 7.73 12.39 2.14
CA LEU A 120 9.13 11.97 2.04
C LEU A 120 9.45 11.37 0.67
N PHE A 121 8.55 10.57 0.10
CA PHE A 121 8.72 9.96 -1.21
C PHE A 121 8.91 11.04 -2.29
N PHE A 122 8.00 12.02 -2.37
CA PHE A 122 8.12 13.11 -3.33
C PHE A 122 9.33 14.03 -3.12
N MET A 123 9.81 14.18 -1.87
CA MET A 123 11.01 14.98 -1.60
C MET A 123 12.31 14.24 -1.96
N THR A 124 12.33 12.90 -1.92
CA THR A 124 13.55 12.10 -2.04
C THR A 124 13.69 11.43 -3.40
N TYR A 125 12.58 11.09 -4.04
CA TYR A 125 12.56 10.57 -5.39
C TYR A 125 12.35 11.72 -6.36
N PHE A 126 13.22 11.82 -7.36
CA PHE A 126 12.99 12.66 -8.54
C PHE A 126 11.88 12.02 -9.39
N VAL A 127 10.67 11.98 -8.84
CA VAL A 127 9.50 11.55 -9.59
C VAL A 127 9.22 12.64 -10.60
N ASP A 128 9.44 12.33 -11.87
CA ASP A 128 9.00 13.14 -13.00
C ASP A 128 7.47 13.06 -13.03
N ILE A 129 6.82 13.89 -12.20
CA ILE A 129 5.36 13.93 -12.00
C ILE A 129 4.63 14.00 -13.34
N ASP A 130 5.22 14.67 -14.33
CA ASP A 130 4.67 14.80 -15.67
C ASP A 130 4.59 13.45 -16.39
N LYS A 131 5.62 12.59 -16.28
CA LYS A 131 5.58 11.23 -16.84
C LYS A 131 4.56 10.33 -16.15
N GLU A 132 4.34 10.53 -14.86
CA GLU A 132 3.39 9.73 -14.11
C GLU A 132 1.93 10.10 -14.43
N ILE A 133 1.64 11.41 -14.53
CA ILE A 133 0.37 11.93 -15.04
C ILE A 133 0.10 11.44 -16.48
N LEU A 134 1.15 11.32 -17.30
CA LEU A 134 1.04 10.79 -18.66
C LEU A 134 0.88 9.27 -18.73
N HIS A 135 1.28 8.52 -17.69
CA HIS A 135 1.15 7.06 -17.64
C HIS A 135 -0.23 6.58 -17.17
N ASN A 136 -0.91 7.34 -16.31
CA ASN A 136 -2.30 7.07 -15.94
C ASN A 136 -3.22 8.02 -16.72
N SER A 137 -3.82 7.53 -17.81
CA SER A 137 -4.65 8.39 -18.65
C SER A 137 -5.83 8.98 -17.86
N LEU A 138 -6.19 10.23 -18.16
CA LEU A 138 -7.35 10.89 -17.54
C LEU A 138 -8.63 10.03 -17.60
N SER A 139 -8.79 9.23 -18.67
CA SER A 139 -9.88 8.26 -18.81
C SER A 139 -9.97 7.24 -17.67
N GLU A 140 -8.84 6.79 -17.12
CA GLU A 140 -8.81 5.84 -15.98
C GLU A 140 -9.24 6.51 -14.67
N SER A 141 -9.02 7.83 -14.56
CA SER A 141 -9.44 8.63 -13.39
C SER A 141 -10.93 9.01 -13.43
N VAL A 142 -11.56 9.05 -14.62
CA VAL A 142 -12.98 9.40 -14.79
C VAL A 142 -13.89 8.31 -14.21
N ASP A 143 -13.54 7.04 -14.37
CA ASP A 143 -14.31 5.92 -13.79
C ASP A 143 -14.30 5.96 -12.26
N PHE A 144 -13.17 6.36 -11.66
CA PHE A 144 -13.06 6.55 -10.21
C PHE A 144 -13.97 7.70 -9.73
N LEU A 145 -13.95 8.85 -10.41
CA LEU A 145 -14.81 9.99 -10.09
C LEU A 145 -16.30 9.67 -10.27
N TYR A 146 -16.64 8.89 -11.31
CA TYR A 146 -18.00 8.44 -11.58
C TYR A 146 -18.53 7.53 -10.48
N LYS A 147 -17.77 6.50 -10.07
CA LYS A 147 -18.17 5.61 -8.97
C LYS A 147 -18.42 6.39 -7.67
N ARG A 148 -17.57 7.38 -7.37
CA ARG A 148 -17.69 8.21 -6.16
C ARG A 148 -18.89 9.17 -6.18
N SER A 149 -19.35 9.57 -7.36
CA SER A 149 -20.51 10.46 -7.52
C SER A 149 -21.84 9.70 -7.56
N VAL A 150 -21.84 8.45 -8.01
CA VAL A 150 -23.03 7.57 -7.97
C VAL A 150 -23.37 7.11 -6.55
N ILE A 151 -22.39 6.87 -5.68
CA ILE A 151 -22.62 6.47 -4.27
C ILE A 151 -23.26 7.60 -3.42
N ARG A 152 -23.29 8.85 -3.93
CA ARG A 152 -23.92 10.00 -3.26
C ARG A 152 -25.38 10.28 -3.66
N LYS A 153 -26.07 9.35 -4.31
CA LYS A 153 -27.51 9.40 -4.57
C LYS A 153 -28.23 8.21 -3.94
#